data_AF-A0A8S2WHY9-F1
#
_entry.id   AF-A0A8S2WHY9-F1
#
_cell.length_a   1.000
_cell.length_b   1.000
_cell.length_c   1.000
_cell.angle_alpha   90.00
_cell.angle_beta   90.00
_cell.angle_gamma   90.00
#
_symmetry.space_group_name_H-M   'P 1'
#
loop_
_entity.id
_entity.type
_entity.pdbx_description
1 polymer ?
#
loop_
_entity_poly.entity_id
_entity_poly.type
_entity_poly.pdbx_seq_one_letter_code
_entity_poly.pdbx_strand_id
1 'polypeptide(L)'
;TFGPCCMQSLLMTENLSYGSFVMKRNFDNNCLSLNIYRSDLRFGERKKAITIFSHGGSNQIGAGSLFDGSILAGEGDIIVVTMNFRLNYHGFLSSGDTRIKGNYGLWDQLLAIQWVSENAHLFGGDNTRIVLAGHSAGAGNVMLLPASPYCRGMIKRVLSQSGTGLAPWSINHRPMKLVQRFSKEFGCDHLEENRMLDCVYKLLEQKIDFYRLHLSLNIADDNPYPVIDNDFLNDTLENTLQSNAYQ
;
A
#
# COMPACT_ATOMS: atom_id res chain seq x y z
N THR A 1 -19.75 -8.97 2.82
CA THR A 1 -19.13 -8.38 4.02
C THR A 1 -17.71 -7.98 3.68
N PHE A 2 -17.11 -7.02 4.40
CA PHE A 2 -15.70 -6.66 4.18
C PHE A 2 -14.77 -7.76 4.70
N GLY A 3 -13.64 -7.94 4.01
CA GLY A 3 -12.53 -8.75 4.50
C GLY A 3 -11.89 -8.16 5.76
N PRO A 4 -10.95 -8.89 6.40
CA PRO A 4 -10.20 -8.37 7.53
C PRO A 4 -9.25 -7.25 7.11
N CYS A 5 -8.97 -6.35 8.05
CA CYS A 5 -7.98 -5.29 7.87
C CYS A 5 -6.57 -5.85 8.11
N CYS A 6 -5.55 -5.29 7.45
CA CYS A 6 -4.18 -5.75 7.68
C CYS A 6 -3.70 -5.46 9.10
N MET A 7 -2.80 -6.28 9.61
CA MET A 7 -2.16 -6.11 10.93
C MET A 7 -1.59 -4.70 11.08
N GLN A 8 -2.03 -4.00 12.12
CA GLN A 8 -1.69 -2.61 12.42
C GLN A 8 -1.93 -2.30 13.91
N SER A 9 -1.46 -1.14 14.37
CA SER A 9 -1.52 -0.77 15.79
C SER A 9 -2.95 -0.54 16.27
N LEU A 10 -3.33 -1.18 17.39
CA LEU A 10 -4.63 -0.95 18.05
C LEU A 10 -4.75 0.48 18.60
N LEU A 11 -3.65 1.05 19.08
CA LEU A 11 -3.60 2.40 19.63
C LEU A 11 -3.77 3.44 18.53
N MET A 12 -3.05 3.30 17.41
CA MET A 12 -3.13 4.29 16.32
C MET A 12 -4.44 4.23 15.54
N THR A 13 -5.14 3.10 15.60
CA THR A 13 -6.48 2.94 15.00
C THR A 13 -7.59 3.29 15.98
N GLU A 14 -7.26 3.81 17.16
CA GLU A 14 -8.26 4.20 18.13
C GLU A 14 -9.10 5.36 17.60
N ASN A 15 -10.40 5.10 17.43
CA ASN A 15 -11.37 6.04 16.84
C ASN A 15 -10.99 6.53 15.44
N LEU A 16 -10.17 5.78 14.70
CA LEU A 16 -9.86 6.11 13.31
C LEU A 16 -11.14 6.00 12.48
N SER A 17 -11.55 7.11 11.86
CA SER A 17 -12.71 7.18 10.99
C SER A 17 -12.47 8.11 9.81
N TYR A 18 -13.06 7.78 8.67
CA TYR A 18 -13.17 8.68 7.52
C TYR A 18 -14.65 8.92 7.25
N GLY A 19 -15.12 10.13 7.55
CA GLY A 19 -16.56 10.43 7.54
C GLY A 19 -17.32 9.57 8.54
N SER A 20 -18.37 8.88 8.07
CA SER A 20 -19.17 7.95 8.89
C SER A 20 -18.56 6.55 9.03
N PHE A 21 -17.47 6.25 8.32
CA PHE A 21 -16.85 4.93 8.32
C PHE A 21 -15.80 4.82 9.41
N VAL A 22 -16.09 3.96 10.40
CA VAL A 22 -15.20 3.68 11.52
C VAL A 22 -14.39 2.43 11.25
N MET A 23 -13.11 2.46 11.60
CA MET A 23 -12.19 1.34 11.46
C MET A 23 -12.71 0.10 12.21
N LYS A 24 -12.89 -0.99 11.48
CA LYS A 24 -13.15 -2.31 12.08
C LYS A 24 -11.81 -2.89 12.53
N ARG A 25 -11.67 -3.19 13.81
CA ARG A 25 -10.44 -3.79 14.39
C ARG A 25 -10.42 -5.32 14.23
N ASN A 26 -10.83 -5.82 13.06
CA ASN A 26 -10.75 -7.23 12.68
C ASN A 26 -9.42 -7.49 11.95
N PHE A 27 -8.30 -7.32 12.67
CA PHE A 27 -6.97 -7.46 12.09
C PHE A 27 -6.62 -8.92 11.81
N ASP A 28 -6.08 -9.17 10.62
CA ASP A 28 -5.61 -10.48 10.21
C ASP A 28 -4.40 -10.33 9.26
N ASN A 29 -3.54 -11.34 9.24
CA ASN A 29 -2.47 -11.44 8.25
C ASN A 29 -2.99 -11.90 6.87
N ASN A 30 -4.19 -12.45 6.81
CA ASN A 30 -4.93 -12.77 5.58
C ASN A 30 -5.84 -11.60 5.16
N CYS A 31 -5.25 -10.41 5.02
CA CYS A 31 -5.98 -9.16 4.78
C CYS A 31 -6.06 -8.72 3.32
N LEU A 32 -5.31 -9.35 2.41
CA LEU A 32 -5.21 -8.95 1.01
C LEU A 32 -6.54 -9.18 0.29
N SER A 33 -7.34 -8.13 0.29
CA SER A 33 -8.70 -8.10 -0.23
C SER A 33 -8.97 -6.75 -0.86
N LEU A 34 -9.94 -6.72 -1.76
CA LEU A 34 -10.44 -5.51 -2.39
C LEU A 34 -11.96 -5.51 -2.39
N ASN A 35 -12.54 -4.32 -2.45
CA ASN A 35 -13.97 -4.08 -2.47
C ASN A 35 -14.33 -3.42 -3.79
N ILE A 36 -15.33 -3.94 -4.49
CA ILE A 36 -15.76 -3.42 -5.80
C ILE A 36 -17.13 -2.77 -5.63
N TYR A 37 -17.21 -1.49 -5.95
CA TYR A 37 -18.43 -0.70 -5.96
C TYR A 37 -18.79 -0.38 -7.41
N ARG A 38 -20.02 -0.71 -7.79
CA ARG A 38 -20.55 -0.53 -9.13
C ARG A 38 -22.07 -0.45 -9.10
N SER A 39 -22.65 0.28 -10.04
CA SER A 39 -24.07 0.21 -10.35
C SER A 39 -24.43 -1.07 -11.12
N ASP A 40 -25.71 -1.48 -11.09
CA ASP A 40 -26.19 -2.74 -11.70
C ASP A 40 -25.79 -2.91 -13.17
N LEU A 41 -25.42 -4.14 -13.56
CA LEU A 41 -25.02 -4.48 -14.93
C LEU A 41 -26.27 -4.47 -15.79
N ARG A 42 -26.29 -3.62 -16.82
CA ARG A 42 -27.36 -3.67 -17.83
C ARG A 42 -26.85 -4.40 -19.06
N PHE A 43 -27.70 -5.25 -19.64
CA PHE A 43 -27.35 -5.94 -20.89
C PHE A 43 -27.07 -4.91 -22.00
N GLY A 44 -25.94 -5.06 -22.69
CA GLY A 44 -25.49 -4.11 -23.72
C GLY A 44 -24.87 -2.82 -23.19
N GLU A 45 -24.65 -2.69 -21.87
CA GLU A 45 -23.99 -1.53 -21.29
C GLU A 45 -22.51 -1.44 -21.67
N ARG A 46 -22.05 -0.21 -21.89
CA ARG A 46 -20.64 0.06 -22.19
C ARG A 46 -19.78 -0.25 -20.97
N LYS A 47 -18.60 -0.83 -21.21
CA LYS A 47 -17.59 -1.02 -20.15
C LYS A 47 -17.21 0.31 -19.48
N LYS A 48 -17.20 0.30 -18.15
CA LYS A 48 -16.98 1.49 -17.32
C LYS A 48 -15.51 1.70 -17.00
N ALA A 49 -15.10 2.96 -16.81
CA ALA A 49 -13.77 3.24 -16.28
C ALA A 49 -13.65 2.69 -14.84
N ILE A 50 -12.44 2.33 -14.45
CA ILE A 50 -12.17 1.75 -13.14
C ILE A 50 -11.25 2.69 -12.38
N THR A 51 -11.64 3.13 -11.19
CA THR A 51 -10.79 3.86 -10.26
C THR A 51 -10.41 2.92 -9.13
N ILE A 52 -9.12 2.62 -8.99
CA ILE A 52 -8.56 1.83 -7.90
C ILE A 52 -7.99 2.79 -6.86
N PHE A 53 -8.44 2.72 -5.61
CA PHE A 53 -8.10 3.65 -4.55
C PHE A 53 -7.17 3.02 -3.51
N SER A 54 -6.01 3.65 -3.32
CA SER A 54 -5.03 3.34 -2.27
C SER A 54 -5.21 4.28 -1.09
N HIS A 55 -5.53 3.71 0.09
CA HIS A 55 -5.78 4.51 1.28
C HIS A 55 -4.51 5.13 1.88
N GLY A 56 -4.69 6.20 2.65
CA GLY A 56 -3.63 6.83 3.44
C GLY A 56 -3.37 6.13 4.77
N GLY A 57 -2.73 6.85 5.71
CA GLY A 57 -2.41 6.33 7.05
C GLY A 57 -0.92 6.06 7.26
N SER A 58 -0.06 6.87 6.64
CA SER A 58 1.41 6.81 6.78
C SER A 58 2.02 5.43 6.50
N ASN A 59 1.36 4.61 5.67
CA ASN A 59 1.70 3.20 5.45
C ASN A 59 1.74 2.35 6.75
N GLN A 60 1.16 2.83 7.85
CA GLN A 60 1.13 2.16 9.16
C GLN A 60 -0.26 1.67 9.55
N ILE A 61 -1.30 2.42 9.15
CA ILE A 61 -2.70 2.16 9.48
C ILE A 61 -3.59 2.39 8.26
N GLY A 62 -4.84 1.94 8.36
CA GLY A 62 -5.88 2.12 7.37
C GLY A 62 -6.44 0.80 6.83
N ALA A 63 -7.46 0.93 6.00
CA ALA A 63 -8.08 -0.17 5.26
C ALA A 63 -8.90 0.39 4.11
N GLY A 64 -9.07 -0.40 3.04
CA GLY A 64 -9.96 -0.07 1.93
C GLY A 64 -11.43 0.04 2.37
N SER A 65 -11.84 -0.69 3.42
CA SER A 65 -13.21 -0.64 3.97
C SER A 65 -13.56 0.66 4.69
N LEU A 66 -12.59 1.55 4.94
CA LEU A 66 -12.84 2.90 5.46
C LEU A 66 -13.43 3.85 4.41
N PHE A 67 -13.43 3.44 3.14
CA PHE A 67 -13.85 4.29 2.02
C PHE A 67 -15.00 3.60 1.27
N ASP A 68 -16.18 4.20 1.34
CA ASP A 68 -17.33 3.75 0.56
C ASP A 68 -17.33 4.38 -0.83
N GLY A 69 -17.15 3.52 -1.85
CA GLY A 69 -17.14 3.91 -3.25
C GLY A 69 -18.53 4.06 -3.85
N SER A 70 -19.61 3.76 -3.14
CA SER A 70 -20.97 3.62 -3.71
C SER A 70 -21.47 4.89 -4.38
N ILE A 71 -21.32 6.06 -3.74
CA ILE A 71 -21.78 7.34 -4.29
C ILE A 71 -21.00 7.68 -5.56
N LEU A 72 -19.67 7.56 -5.53
CA LEU A 72 -18.83 7.85 -6.69
C LEU A 72 -19.09 6.88 -7.84
N ALA A 73 -19.32 5.59 -7.54
CA ALA A 73 -19.67 4.59 -8.55
C ALA A 73 -21.05 4.87 -9.18
N GLY A 74 -22.03 5.30 -8.38
CA GLY A 74 -23.39 5.62 -8.84
C GLY A 74 -23.45 6.90 -9.66
N GLU A 75 -23.02 8.03 -9.08
CA GLU A 75 -23.12 9.36 -9.70
C GLU A 75 -22.09 9.57 -10.82
N GLY A 76 -20.90 8.98 -10.66
CA GLY A 76 -19.82 9.09 -11.65
C GLY A 76 -19.94 8.11 -12.82
N ASP A 77 -20.87 7.14 -12.74
CA ASP A 77 -20.99 6.02 -13.69
C ASP A 77 -19.64 5.31 -13.95
N ILE A 78 -18.91 5.03 -12.87
CA ILE A 78 -17.63 4.32 -12.88
C ILE A 78 -17.63 3.14 -11.91
N ILE A 79 -16.60 2.32 -12.00
CA ILE A 79 -16.32 1.27 -11.02
C ILE A 79 -15.28 1.81 -10.06
N VAL A 80 -15.56 1.72 -8.76
CA VAL A 80 -14.61 2.09 -7.72
C VAL A 80 -14.13 0.82 -7.04
N VAL A 81 -12.82 0.66 -6.93
CA VAL A 81 -12.19 -0.44 -6.20
C VAL A 81 -11.40 0.15 -5.04
N THR A 82 -11.64 -0.31 -3.82
CA THR A 82 -10.77 0.01 -2.67
C THR A 82 -10.00 -1.24 -2.27
N MET A 83 -8.73 -1.10 -1.90
CA MET A 83 -7.87 -2.26 -1.62
C MET A 83 -7.21 -2.19 -0.25
N ASN A 84 -6.91 -3.36 0.29
CA ASN A 84 -5.97 -3.53 1.40
C ASN A 84 -4.60 -3.95 0.86
N PHE A 85 -3.55 -3.48 1.53
CA PHE A 85 -2.17 -3.88 1.30
C PHE A 85 -1.46 -3.99 2.65
N ARG A 86 -0.39 -4.80 2.74
CA ARG A 86 0.36 -4.94 3.99
C ARG A 86 0.90 -3.59 4.44
N LEU A 87 0.79 -3.33 5.74
CA LEU A 87 1.17 -2.08 6.39
C LEU A 87 2.36 -2.32 7.33
N ASN A 88 2.96 -1.20 7.76
CA ASN A 88 4.01 -1.14 8.75
C ASN A 88 5.15 -2.13 8.43
N TYR A 89 5.66 -2.86 9.42
CA TYR A 89 6.76 -3.80 9.26
C TYR A 89 6.46 -4.93 8.27
N HIS A 90 5.21 -5.38 8.19
CA HIS A 90 4.82 -6.43 7.25
C HIS A 90 4.82 -5.94 5.79
N GLY A 91 4.63 -4.64 5.58
CA GLY A 91 4.57 -4.03 4.25
C GLY A 91 5.90 -3.45 3.79
N PHE A 92 6.69 -2.86 4.69
CA PHE A 92 7.74 -1.90 4.31
C PHE A 92 9.04 -2.02 5.12
N LEU A 93 9.18 -2.99 6.03
CA LEU A 93 10.47 -3.21 6.69
C LEU A 93 11.50 -3.67 5.64
N SER A 94 12.68 -3.06 5.64
CA SER A 94 13.77 -3.39 4.72
C SER A 94 15.12 -3.27 5.42
N SER A 95 16.06 -4.15 5.10
CA SER A 95 17.48 -4.04 5.47
C SER A 95 18.27 -3.18 4.48
N GLY A 96 17.69 -2.79 3.34
CA GLY A 96 18.41 -2.16 2.24
C GLY A 96 19.29 -3.14 1.44
N ASP A 97 19.16 -4.44 1.70
CA ASP A 97 19.80 -5.52 0.98
C ASP A 97 18.79 -6.63 0.63
N THR A 98 19.26 -7.77 0.13
CA THR A 98 18.40 -8.86 -0.33
C THR A 98 17.77 -9.70 0.78
N ARG A 99 18.19 -9.55 2.05
CA ARG A 99 17.72 -10.36 3.19
C ARG A 99 16.31 -9.98 3.63
N ILE A 100 16.06 -8.68 3.74
CA ILE A 100 14.74 -8.11 3.98
C ILE A 100 14.53 -7.03 2.93
N LYS A 101 13.95 -7.41 1.78
CA LYS A 101 13.84 -6.51 0.62
C LYS A 101 12.98 -5.28 0.90
N GLY A 102 11.84 -5.48 1.57
CA GLY A 102 10.81 -4.45 1.76
C GLY A 102 9.85 -4.35 0.57
N ASN A 103 9.17 -3.21 0.45
CA ASN A 103 8.18 -2.91 -0.61
C ASN A 103 7.02 -3.90 -0.77
N TYR A 104 6.82 -4.83 0.15
CA TYR A 104 5.72 -5.79 0.11
C TYR A 104 4.34 -5.12 -0.02
N GLY A 105 4.13 -3.97 0.62
CA GLY A 105 2.90 -3.19 0.48
C GLY A 105 2.72 -2.57 -0.92
N LEU A 106 3.80 -2.28 -1.65
CA LEU A 106 3.71 -1.87 -3.06
C LEU A 106 3.44 -3.07 -3.98
N TRP A 107 4.09 -4.21 -3.71
CA TRP A 107 3.82 -5.46 -4.40
C TRP A 107 2.36 -5.90 -4.25
N ASP A 108 1.78 -5.75 -3.06
CA ASP A 108 0.36 -6.04 -2.83
C ASP A 108 -0.56 -5.12 -3.63
N GLN A 109 -0.22 -3.83 -3.73
CA GLN A 109 -0.98 -2.87 -4.56
C GLN A 109 -0.86 -3.23 -6.04
N LEU A 110 0.32 -3.62 -6.53
CA LEU A 110 0.49 -4.13 -7.89
C LEU A 110 -0.37 -5.38 -8.13
N LEU A 111 -0.35 -6.34 -7.21
CA LEU A 111 -1.15 -7.56 -7.32
C LEU A 111 -2.65 -7.25 -7.40
N ALA A 112 -3.14 -6.29 -6.60
CA ALA A 112 -4.53 -5.83 -6.68
C ALA A 112 -4.85 -5.19 -8.04
N ILE A 113 -3.95 -4.36 -8.59
CA ILE A 113 -4.10 -3.74 -9.91
C ILE A 113 -4.14 -4.79 -11.02
N GLN A 114 -3.23 -5.77 -10.99
CA GLN A 114 -3.19 -6.88 -11.94
C GLN A 114 -4.49 -7.68 -11.88
N TRP A 115 -4.92 -8.07 -10.67
CA TRP A 115 -6.16 -8.80 -10.49
C TRP A 115 -7.36 -8.02 -11.03
N VAL A 116 -7.46 -6.72 -10.75
CA VAL A 116 -8.55 -5.87 -11.27
C VAL A 116 -8.49 -5.79 -12.80
N SER A 117 -7.31 -5.65 -13.39
CA SER A 117 -7.13 -5.58 -14.85
C SER A 117 -7.56 -6.86 -15.55
N GLU A 118 -7.18 -8.03 -15.00
CA GLU A 118 -7.52 -9.34 -15.54
C GLU A 118 -9.02 -9.66 -15.37
N ASN A 119 -9.60 -9.25 -14.25
CA ASN A 119 -10.98 -9.58 -13.88
C ASN A 119 -11.99 -8.49 -14.23
N ALA A 120 -11.56 -7.35 -14.80
CA ALA A 120 -12.40 -6.19 -15.13
C ALA A 120 -13.72 -6.55 -15.81
N HIS A 121 -13.65 -7.48 -16.77
CA HIS A 121 -14.79 -7.93 -17.56
C HIS A 121 -15.92 -8.56 -16.71
N LEU A 122 -15.60 -9.19 -15.57
CA LEU A 122 -16.57 -9.85 -14.70
C LEU A 122 -17.51 -8.87 -14.01
N PHE A 123 -17.09 -7.61 -13.86
CA PHE A 123 -17.87 -6.56 -13.19
C PHE A 123 -18.23 -5.39 -14.12
N GLY A 124 -18.03 -5.55 -15.43
CA GLY A 124 -18.37 -4.54 -16.45
C GLY A 124 -17.35 -3.42 -16.60
N GLY A 125 -16.12 -3.64 -16.14
CA GLY A 125 -15.01 -2.68 -16.23
C GLY A 125 -14.24 -2.75 -17.55
N ASP A 126 -13.64 -1.63 -17.92
CA ASP A 126 -12.70 -1.48 -19.02
C ASP A 126 -11.26 -1.43 -18.48
N ASN A 127 -10.50 -2.51 -18.67
CA ASN A 127 -9.12 -2.61 -18.20
C ASN A 127 -8.16 -1.65 -18.94
N THR A 128 -8.58 -1.04 -20.05
CA THR A 128 -7.80 0.00 -20.73
C THR A 128 -8.04 1.39 -20.13
N ARG A 129 -8.99 1.52 -19.20
CA ARG A 129 -9.40 2.78 -18.56
C ARG A 129 -9.29 2.71 -17.04
N ILE A 130 -8.15 2.19 -16.56
CA ILE A 130 -7.81 2.18 -15.14
C ILE A 130 -7.18 3.51 -14.73
N VAL A 131 -7.75 4.12 -13.69
CA VAL A 131 -7.21 5.26 -12.94
C VAL A 131 -6.77 4.74 -11.59
N LEU A 132 -5.53 5.03 -11.20
CA LEU A 132 -5.04 4.75 -9.86
C LEU A 132 -5.12 6.03 -9.03
N ALA A 133 -5.85 6.00 -7.93
CA ALA A 133 -6.07 7.14 -7.05
C ALA A 133 -5.54 6.85 -5.65
N GLY A 134 -5.07 7.87 -4.94
CA GLY A 134 -4.64 7.72 -3.56
C GLY A 134 -4.66 9.02 -2.77
N HIS A 135 -4.68 8.88 -1.44
CA HIS A 135 -4.64 10.00 -0.51
C HIS A 135 -3.48 9.85 0.49
N SER A 136 -2.77 10.95 0.81
CA SER A 136 -1.65 10.96 1.76
C SER A 136 -0.55 9.95 1.40
N ALA A 137 -0.22 9.00 2.28
CA ALA A 137 0.73 7.92 1.96
C ALA A 137 0.29 7.08 0.74
N GLY A 138 -1.03 6.85 0.59
CA GLY A 138 -1.58 6.21 -0.59
C GLY A 138 -1.31 7.02 -1.87
N ALA A 139 -1.38 8.36 -1.79
CA ALA A 139 -1.00 9.26 -2.90
C ALA A 139 0.49 9.12 -3.26
N GLY A 140 1.38 9.02 -2.26
CA GLY A 140 2.80 8.71 -2.47
C GLY A 140 3.00 7.37 -3.18
N ASN A 141 2.36 6.30 -2.68
CA ASN A 141 2.45 4.97 -3.25
C ASN A 141 1.98 4.91 -4.71
N VAL A 142 0.83 5.52 -5.05
CA VAL A 142 0.30 5.50 -6.42
C VAL A 142 1.11 6.33 -7.40
N MET A 143 1.88 7.30 -6.92
CA MET A 143 2.89 8.00 -7.73
C MET A 143 4.18 7.21 -7.90
N LEU A 144 4.48 6.24 -7.02
CA LEU A 144 5.65 5.37 -7.18
C LEU A 144 5.36 4.17 -8.09
N LEU A 145 4.11 3.69 -8.11
CA LEU A 145 3.74 2.49 -8.87
C LEU A 145 4.11 2.56 -10.36
N PRO A 146 3.79 3.62 -11.14
CA PRO A 146 4.18 3.69 -12.55
C PRO A 146 5.69 3.88 -12.80
N ALA A 147 6.48 4.15 -11.76
CA ALA A 147 7.94 4.13 -11.87
C ALA A 147 8.49 2.70 -11.91
N SER A 148 7.72 1.72 -11.45
CA SER A 148 8.11 0.31 -11.46
C SER A 148 8.01 -0.29 -12.86
N PRO A 149 9.02 -1.04 -13.34
CA PRO A 149 8.95 -1.74 -14.61
C PRO A 149 7.80 -2.77 -14.65
N TYR A 150 7.38 -3.27 -13.49
CA TYR A 150 6.28 -4.23 -13.38
C TYR A 150 4.90 -3.62 -13.62
N CYS A 151 4.76 -2.30 -13.55
CA CYS A 151 3.49 -1.59 -13.73
C CYS A 151 3.21 -1.14 -15.16
N ARG A 152 4.19 -1.27 -16.06
CA ARG A 152 4.17 -0.68 -17.40
C ARG A 152 2.92 -1.06 -18.18
N GLY A 153 2.25 -0.02 -18.68
CA GLY A 153 1.09 -0.18 -19.57
C GLY A 153 -0.23 -0.48 -18.88
N MET A 154 -0.24 -0.82 -17.57
CA MET A 154 -1.47 -1.14 -16.82
C MET A 154 -2.17 0.12 -16.27
N ILE A 155 -1.41 1.11 -15.81
CA ILE A 155 -1.95 2.33 -15.20
C ILE A 155 -2.00 3.43 -16.25
N LYS A 156 -3.18 4.00 -16.53
CA LYS A 156 -3.30 5.07 -17.54
C LYS A 156 -3.27 6.47 -16.95
N ARG A 157 -3.73 6.62 -15.72
CA ARG A 157 -3.83 7.90 -15.03
C ARG A 157 -3.57 7.70 -13.55
N VAL A 158 -2.90 8.66 -12.94
CA VAL A 158 -2.71 8.74 -11.49
C VAL A 158 -3.43 9.97 -10.97
N LEU A 159 -4.21 9.80 -9.91
CA LEU A 159 -4.83 10.87 -9.15
C LEU A 159 -4.22 10.91 -7.74
N SER A 160 -3.47 11.96 -7.46
CA SER A 160 -2.73 12.11 -6.21
C SER A 160 -3.37 13.20 -5.34
N GLN A 161 -3.86 12.82 -4.15
CA GLN A 161 -4.53 13.75 -3.22
C GLN A 161 -3.69 13.95 -1.96
N SER A 162 -3.21 15.18 -1.76
CA SER A 162 -2.44 15.56 -0.55
C SER A 162 -1.24 14.64 -0.28
N GLY A 163 -0.56 14.20 -1.34
CA GLY A 163 0.67 13.43 -1.25
C GLY A 163 1.42 13.37 -2.58
N THR A 164 2.69 13.00 -2.53
CA THR A 164 3.52 12.85 -3.73
C THR A 164 4.66 11.87 -3.49
N GLY A 165 5.04 11.09 -4.49
CA GLY A 165 6.20 10.19 -4.41
C GLY A 165 7.55 10.91 -4.24
N LEU A 166 7.57 12.25 -4.34
CA LEU A 166 8.73 13.10 -4.07
C LEU A 166 8.75 13.69 -2.65
N ALA A 167 7.74 13.41 -1.83
CA ALA A 167 7.72 13.91 -0.46
C ALA A 167 8.84 13.22 0.36
N PRO A 168 9.46 13.90 1.34
CA PRO A 168 10.50 13.31 2.19
C PRO A 168 10.04 12.02 2.90
N TRP A 169 8.74 11.91 3.14
CA TRP A 169 8.09 10.75 3.78
C TRP A 169 7.58 9.70 2.78
N SER A 170 7.94 9.75 1.50
CA SER A 170 7.50 8.77 0.50
C SER A 170 8.53 7.67 0.23
N ILE A 171 9.80 7.91 0.52
CA ILE A 171 10.88 6.93 0.44
C ILE A 171 11.65 6.90 1.76
N ASN A 172 11.94 5.71 2.25
CA ASN A 172 12.87 5.50 3.37
C ASN A 172 14.29 5.39 2.81
N HIS A 173 15.12 6.38 3.12
CA HIS A 173 16.53 6.43 2.71
C HIS A 173 17.48 5.76 3.72
N ARG A 174 16.97 5.31 4.87
CA ARG A 174 17.74 4.68 5.94
C ARG A 174 17.05 3.41 6.46
N PRO A 175 16.77 2.41 5.60
CA PRO A 175 15.93 1.27 5.93
C PRO A 175 16.47 0.44 7.12
N MET A 176 17.80 0.28 7.20
CA MET A 176 18.44 -0.41 8.32
C MET A 176 18.17 0.24 9.69
N LYS A 177 17.93 1.56 9.77
CA LYS A 177 17.56 2.20 11.06
C LYS A 177 16.21 1.71 11.56
N LEU A 178 15.26 1.50 10.67
CA LEU A 178 13.96 0.94 11.02
C LEU A 178 14.09 -0.51 11.49
N VAL A 179 14.95 -1.31 10.84
CA VAL A 179 15.30 -2.66 11.29
C VAL A 179 15.95 -2.66 12.67
N GLN A 180 16.89 -1.75 12.93
CA GLN A 180 17.53 -1.62 14.24
C GLN A 180 16.56 -1.19 15.34
N ARG A 181 15.58 -0.33 15.02
CA ARG A 181 14.52 0.01 15.99
C ARG A 181 13.63 -1.20 16.24
N PHE A 182 13.21 -1.89 15.18
CA PHE A 182 12.42 -3.11 15.31
C PHE A 182 13.18 -4.18 16.11
N SER A 183 14.48 -4.39 15.87
CA SER A 183 15.27 -5.38 16.59
C SER A 183 15.36 -5.07 18.09
N LYS A 184 15.45 -3.79 18.48
CA LYS A 184 15.42 -3.37 19.90
C LYS A 184 14.11 -3.72 20.59
N GLU A 185 12.99 -3.44 19.94
CA GLU A 185 11.66 -3.73 20.49
C GLU A 185 11.44 -5.22 20.75
N PHE A 186 12.08 -6.09 19.97
CA PHE A 186 11.96 -7.54 20.10
C PHE A 186 13.23 -8.22 20.67
N GLY A 187 14.16 -7.45 21.21
CA GLY A 187 15.36 -7.96 21.87
C GLY A 187 16.34 -8.71 20.96
N CYS A 188 16.37 -8.42 19.66
CA CYS A 188 17.35 -8.94 18.70
C CYS A 188 18.59 -8.03 18.55
N ASP A 189 18.62 -6.85 19.19
CA ASP A 189 19.61 -5.79 18.96
C ASP A 189 21.00 -6.05 19.55
N HIS A 190 21.10 -6.95 20.53
CA HIS A 190 22.37 -7.41 21.11
C HIS A 190 23.15 -8.36 20.19
N LEU A 191 22.53 -8.82 19.10
CA LEU A 191 23.14 -9.74 18.15
C LEU A 191 24.00 -8.99 17.12
N GLU A 192 25.02 -9.68 16.60
CA GLU A 192 25.72 -9.22 15.39
C GLU A 192 24.76 -9.11 14.20
N GLU A 193 25.05 -8.23 13.26
CA GLU A 193 24.10 -7.80 12.22
C GLU A 193 23.43 -8.98 11.48
N ASN A 194 24.19 -9.98 11.05
CA ASN A 194 23.65 -11.14 10.34
C ASN A 194 22.62 -11.90 11.19
N ARG A 195 22.95 -12.14 12.47
CA ARG A 195 22.06 -12.84 13.41
C ARG A 195 20.88 -11.97 13.83
N MET A 196 21.07 -10.66 13.93
CA MET A 196 19.98 -9.70 14.14
C MET A 196 18.98 -9.80 12.99
N LEU A 197 19.45 -9.81 11.73
CA LEU A 197 18.59 -9.91 10.56
C LEU A 197 17.88 -11.25 10.46
N ASP A 198 18.55 -12.36 10.79
CA ASP A 198 17.89 -13.68 10.88
C ASP A 198 16.80 -13.70 11.97
N CYS A 199 17.07 -13.06 13.12
CA CYS A 199 16.10 -12.90 14.21
C CYS A 199 14.87 -12.10 13.73
N VAL A 200 15.11 -10.94 13.12
CA VAL A 200 14.05 -10.08 12.57
C VAL A 200 13.23 -10.81 11.49
N TYR A 201 13.89 -11.50 10.56
CA TYR A 201 13.22 -12.25 9.50
C TYR A 201 12.28 -13.32 10.07
N LYS A 202 12.74 -14.09 11.06
CA LYS A 202 11.89 -15.09 11.75
C LYS A 202 10.70 -14.47 12.46
N LEU A 203 10.87 -13.30 13.10
CA LEU A 203 9.77 -12.59 13.74
C LEU A 203 8.70 -12.15 12.71
N LEU A 204 9.12 -11.71 11.52
CA LEU A 204 8.21 -11.37 10.42
C LEU A 204 7.45 -12.60 9.90
N GLU A 205 8.12 -13.74 9.73
CA GLU A 205 7.50 -15.00 9.27
C GLU A 205 6.49 -15.55 10.26
N GLN A 206 6.79 -15.44 11.55
CA GLN A 206 5.89 -15.86 12.63
C GLN A 206 4.63 -15.01 12.73
N LYS A 207 4.54 -13.93 11.94
CA LYS A 207 3.34 -13.06 11.88
C LYS A 207 2.92 -12.61 13.27
N ILE A 208 3.91 -12.35 14.13
CA ILE A 208 3.67 -11.98 15.52
C ILE A 208 2.79 -10.75 15.55
N ASP A 209 1.89 -10.78 16.52
CA ASP A 209 0.86 -9.82 16.75
C ASP A 209 1.41 -8.44 17.18
N PHE A 210 1.84 -7.66 16.20
CA PHE A 210 2.51 -6.36 16.39
C PHE A 210 1.55 -5.22 16.77
N TYR A 211 0.33 -5.50 17.22
CA TYR A 211 -0.66 -4.47 17.53
C TYR A 211 -0.23 -3.53 18.68
N ARG A 212 0.76 -3.93 19.48
CA ARG A 212 1.35 -3.11 20.55
C ARG A 212 2.56 -2.27 20.12
N LEU A 213 3.16 -2.54 18.96
CA LEU A 213 4.24 -1.68 18.47
C LEU A 213 3.63 -0.37 17.96
N HIS A 214 3.72 0.66 18.79
CA HIS A 214 3.51 2.02 18.35
C HIS A 214 4.85 2.62 17.97
N LEU A 215 4.88 3.16 16.77
CA LEU A 215 6.04 3.79 16.22
C LEU A 215 5.72 5.28 16.14
N SER A 216 6.32 6.07 17.02
CA SER A 216 6.17 7.53 16.94
C SER A 216 6.64 7.96 15.56
N LEU A 217 5.72 8.49 14.76
CA LEU A 217 6.04 9.09 13.47
C LEU A 217 7.03 10.21 13.75
N ASN A 218 8.26 10.04 13.28
CA ASN A 218 9.18 11.16 13.17
C ASN A 218 9.12 11.68 11.74
N ILE A 219 9.42 12.95 11.52
CA ILE A 219 9.53 13.52 10.15
C ILE A 219 10.77 12.95 9.43
N ALA A 220 11.59 12.16 10.13
CA ALA A 220 12.77 11.49 9.61
C ALA A 220 12.45 10.33 8.63
N ASP A 221 13.38 10.11 7.70
CA ASP A 221 13.32 9.11 6.63
C ASP A 221 13.43 7.64 7.10
N ASP A 222 13.11 7.32 8.36
CA ASP A 222 13.24 5.97 8.96
C ASP A 222 11.89 5.34 9.37
N ASN A 223 10.80 5.83 8.79
CA ASN A 223 9.46 5.25 8.90
C ASN A 223 9.24 4.09 7.90
N PRO A 224 8.19 3.26 8.08
CA PRO A 224 7.85 2.15 7.18
C PRO A 224 7.28 2.65 5.84
N TYR A 225 8.14 3.31 5.06
CA TYR A 225 7.87 3.78 3.70
C TYR A 225 8.62 2.91 2.69
N PRO A 226 8.21 2.95 1.40
CA PRO A 226 8.93 2.28 0.33
C PRO A 226 10.42 2.61 0.28
N VAL A 227 11.21 1.71 -0.29
CA VAL A 227 12.66 1.85 -0.46
C VAL A 227 13.04 1.71 -1.93
N ILE A 228 14.16 2.27 -2.34
CA ILE A 228 14.77 1.94 -3.64
C ILE A 228 15.48 0.60 -3.47
N ASP A 229 14.86 -0.48 -3.94
CA ASP A 229 15.31 -1.86 -3.75
C ASP A 229 16.08 -2.43 -4.95
N ASN A 230 16.21 -1.65 -6.03
CA ASN A 230 16.79 -2.09 -7.31
C ASN A 230 16.06 -3.30 -7.93
N ASP A 231 14.77 -3.46 -7.61
CA ASP A 231 13.90 -4.52 -8.11
C ASP A 231 12.52 -3.96 -8.46
N PHE A 232 11.70 -3.63 -7.45
CA PHE A 232 10.42 -2.98 -7.68
C PHE A 232 10.60 -1.51 -8.08
N LEU A 233 11.49 -0.79 -7.37
CA LEU A 233 11.91 0.56 -7.70
C LEU A 233 13.41 0.54 -8.02
N ASN A 234 13.73 0.71 -9.30
CA ASN A 234 15.11 0.69 -9.79
C ASN A 234 15.88 1.98 -9.49
N ASP A 235 15.17 3.09 -9.34
CA ASP A 235 15.74 4.41 -9.12
C ASP A 235 14.72 5.30 -8.41
N THR A 236 15.16 6.48 -7.97
CA THR A 236 14.29 7.52 -7.46
C THR A 236 13.24 7.92 -8.48
N LEU A 237 12.09 8.40 -7.98
CA LEU A 237 11.03 8.91 -8.84
C LEU A 237 11.51 10.11 -9.66
N GLU A 238 12.37 10.97 -9.09
CA GLU A 238 12.95 12.11 -9.81
C GLU A 238 13.73 11.67 -11.06
N ASN A 239 14.65 10.70 -10.90
CA ASN A 239 15.43 10.16 -12.03
C ASN A 239 14.53 9.43 -13.05
N THR A 240 13.50 8.72 -12.57
CA THR A 240 12.55 8.02 -13.44
C THR A 240 11.72 8.99 -14.29
N LEU A 241 11.32 10.12 -13.72
CA LEU A 241 10.61 11.19 -14.43
C LEU A 241 11.51 11.87 -15.46
N GLN A 242 12.77 12.16 -15.11
CA GLN A 242 13.74 12.79 -16.02
C GLN A 242 14.13 11.89 -17.21
N SER A 243 14.14 10.57 -17.01
CA SER A 243 14.50 9.59 -18.04
C SER A 243 13.33 9.14 -18.93
N ASN A 244 12.12 9.68 -18.75
CA ASN A 244 10.88 9.23 -19.41
C ASN A 244 10.56 7.73 -19.21
N ALA A 245 11.06 7.13 -18.12
CA ALA A 245 10.81 5.74 -17.76
C ALA A 245 9.52 5.53 -16.96
N TYR A 246 8.81 6.62 -16.63
CA TYR A 246 7.53 6.64 -15.93
C TYR A 246 6.36 6.36 -16.90
N GLN A 247 5.77 5.16 -16.83
CA GLN A 247 4.81 4.67 -17.84
C GLN A 247 3.66 3.82 -17.29
#